data_AF-A0A8K0JU28-F1
#
_entry.id   AF-A0A8K0JU28-F1
#
_cell.length_a   1.000
_cell.length_b   1.000
_cell.length_c   1.000
_cell.angle_alpha   90.00
_cell.angle_beta   90.00
_cell.angle_gamma   90.00
#
_symmetry.space_group_name_H-M   'P 1'
#
loop_
_entity.id
_entity.type
_entity.pdbx_description
1 polymer ?
#
loop_
_entity_poly.entity_id
_entity_poly.type
_entity_poly.pdbx_seq_one_letter_code
_entity_poly.pdbx_strand_id
1 'polypeptide(L)'
;MNRDKYVFGLFMDMTGAFDRVWWPGVLHRLHVKGISGEMYKVIKDYLKGGWVQLEEGNWVKGKRVNRGCPQGSVLGPQLWKIVFDELIEMMEGRHGKSIEMIAYADDRTNSRREIEEKANLVIKDLMEWCRMAKMELSKEKTVGMMLKGKLDSGRLPRVFLEERKICIVNEVKYLGILLTRNMGIEKHIQEIADKGRKKMGKYFGLIRKLKIPYKVTMIIYKGVYDSIMTYAVWAWYKIMRKAELRKVNSEQRKVLLAMIKGYRTVSMDATNVIAGVMPMDLEMRRRWLQG
;
A
#
# COMPACT_ATOMS: atom_id res chain seq x y z
N MET A 1 24.70 9.80 10.54
CA MET A 1 24.60 11.26 10.36
C MET A 1 23.19 11.56 9.89
N ASN A 2 22.30 12.01 10.77
CA ASN A 2 21.01 12.61 10.38
C ASN A 2 20.63 13.64 11.46
N ARG A 3 20.59 14.93 11.08
CA ARG A 3 20.61 16.11 11.98
C ARG A 3 19.23 16.51 12.53
N ASP A 4 18.18 15.79 12.15
CA ASP A 4 16.83 16.36 12.26
C ASP A 4 16.04 15.86 13.47
N LYS A 5 15.38 16.80 14.16
CA LYS A 5 14.69 16.57 15.44
C LYS A 5 13.33 15.89 15.27
N TYR A 6 12.61 16.18 14.18
CA TYR A 6 11.26 15.67 13.93
C TYR A 6 11.02 15.29 12.47
N VAL A 7 10.24 14.23 12.24
CA VAL A 7 9.73 13.83 10.92
C VAL A 7 8.23 13.58 11.05
N PHE A 8 7.44 14.19 10.17
CA PHE A 8 5.98 14.07 10.16
C PHE A 8 5.49 13.55 8.81
N GLY A 9 4.80 12.41 8.87
CA GLY A 9 4.14 11.66 7.81
C GLY A 9 2.73 12.16 7.50
N LEU A 10 2.44 12.53 6.25
CA LEU A 10 1.04 12.62 5.76
C LEU A 10 0.73 11.43 4.86
N PHE A 11 -0.31 10.68 5.24
CA PHE A 11 -0.80 9.52 4.49
C PHE A 11 -2.17 9.87 3.93
N MET A 12 -2.26 9.88 2.60
CA MET A 12 -3.40 10.40 1.85
C MET A 12 -3.86 9.35 0.84
N ASP A 13 -5.18 9.21 0.69
CA ASP A 13 -5.79 8.27 -0.27
C ASP A 13 -6.74 9.04 -1.19
N MET A 14 -6.70 8.72 -2.49
CA MET A 14 -7.56 9.36 -3.49
C MET A 14 -8.87 8.57 -3.61
N THR A 15 -10.01 9.26 -3.54
CA THR A 15 -11.33 8.63 -3.63
C THR A 15 -11.61 8.21 -5.07
N GLY A 16 -11.69 6.90 -5.33
CA GLY A 16 -12.09 6.37 -6.64
C GLY A 16 -11.17 6.82 -7.78
N ALA A 17 -9.84 6.76 -7.57
CA ALA A 17 -8.86 7.37 -8.46
C ALA A 17 -9.03 6.97 -9.93
N PHE A 18 -9.18 5.67 -10.22
CA PHE A 18 -9.39 5.16 -11.58
C PHE A 18 -10.73 5.59 -12.18
N ASP A 19 -11.78 5.74 -11.38
CA ASP A 19 -13.12 6.12 -11.85
C ASP A 19 -13.22 7.62 -12.15
N ARG A 20 -12.31 8.43 -11.60
CA ARG A 20 -12.33 9.89 -11.69
C ARG A 20 -11.38 10.50 -12.70
N VAL A 21 -10.52 9.70 -13.34
CA VAL A 21 -9.57 10.16 -14.36
C VAL A 21 -10.28 11.02 -15.42
N TRP A 22 -9.95 12.31 -15.45
CA TRP A 22 -10.60 13.27 -16.35
C TRP A 22 -9.90 13.29 -17.72
N TRP A 23 -10.56 12.73 -18.74
CA TRP A 23 -9.97 12.49 -20.06
C TRP A 23 -9.41 13.75 -20.77
N PRO A 24 -10.09 14.91 -20.76
CA PRO A 24 -9.51 16.13 -21.32
C PRO A 24 -8.19 16.52 -20.66
N GLY A 25 -8.09 16.34 -19.33
CA GLY A 25 -6.84 16.58 -18.59
C GLY A 25 -5.73 15.64 -19.06
N VAL A 26 -6.02 14.35 -19.22
CA VAL A 26 -5.05 13.36 -19.75
C VAL A 26 -4.58 13.74 -21.16
N LEU A 27 -5.51 14.08 -22.06
CA LEU A 27 -5.18 14.46 -23.43
C LEU A 27 -4.34 15.74 -23.49
N HIS A 28 -4.65 16.72 -22.64
CA HIS A 28 -3.83 17.91 -22.50
C HIS A 28 -2.40 17.56 -22.04
N ARG A 29 -2.26 16.70 -21.03
CA ARG A 29 -0.95 16.27 -20.52
C ARG A 29 -0.13 15.48 -21.54
N LEU A 30 -0.76 14.60 -22.32
CA LEU A 30 -0.10 13.91 -23.42
C LEU A 30 0.49 14.90 -24.43
N HIS A 31 -0.28 15.92 -24.79
CA HIS A 31 0.18 16.96 -25.71
C HIS A 31 1.36 17.76 -25.12
N VAL A 32 1.29 18.15 -23.84
CA VAL A 32 2.38 18.85 -23.14
C VAL A 32 3.65 18.00 -23.07
N LYS A 33 3.53 16.67 -22.91
CA LYS A 33 4.66 15.72 -22.96
C LYS A 33 5.17 15.44 -24.40
N GLY A 34 4.64 16.13 -25.41
CA GLY A 34 5.07 15.98 -26.81
C GLY A 34 4.49 14.77 -27.54
N ILE A 35 3.54 14.04 -26.93
CA ILE A 35 2.91 12.88 -27.56
C ILE A 35 1.88 13.39 -28.57
N SER A 36 2.14 13.12 -29.85
CA SER A 36 1.36 13.60 -30.99
C SER A 36 1.17 12.50 -32.05
N GLY A 37 0.56 12.85 -33.19
CA GLY A 37 0.37 11.91 -34.31
C GLY A 37 -0.63 10.79 -34.02
N GLU A 38 -0.38 9.61 -34.60
CA GLU A 38 -1.32 8.49 -34.54
C GLU A 38 -1.53 7.95 -33.12
N MET A 39 -0.47 7.91 -32.29
CA MET A 39 -0.59 7.45 -30.91
C MET A 39 -1.56 8.32 -30.10
N TYR A 40 -1.47 9.65 -30.27
CA TYR A 40 -2.40 10.58 -29.64
C TYR A 40 -3.84 10.35 -30.11
N LYS A 41 -4.04 10.14 -31.42
CA LYS A 41 -5.37 9.85 -32.00
C LYS A 41 -5.97 8.56 -31.43
N VAL A 42 -5.18 7.49 -31.32
CA VAL A 42 -5.61 6.20 -30.74
C VAL A 42 -6.03 6.37 -29.28
N ILE A 43 -5.23 7.07 -28.47
CA ILE A 43 -5.58 7.31 -27.06
C ILE A 43 -6.82 8.21 -26.96
N LYS A 44 -6.94 9.24 -27.81
CA LYS A 44 -8.12 10.11 -27.87
C LYS A 44 -9.38 9.36 -28.25
N ASP A 45 -9.30 8.42 -29.18
CA ASP A 45 -10.42 7.58 -29.58
C ASP A 45 -10.80 6.59 -28.47
N TYR A 46 -9.82 5.96 -27.83
CA TYR A 46 -10.03 5.13 -26.65
C TYR A 46 -10.75 5.89 -25.50
N LEU A 47 -10.37 7.14 -25.28
CA LEU A 47 -10.96 8.04 -24.29
C LEU A 47 -12.16 8.84 -24.80
N LYS A 48 -12.71 8.53 -25.97
CA LYS A 48 -13.93 9.19 -26.47
C LYS A 48 -15.19 8.69 -25.76
N GLY A 49 -15.04 7.61 -24.99
CA GLY A 49 -16.06 6.98 -24.17
C GLY A 49 -17.05 6.17 -24.98
N GLY A 50 -17.64 5.18 -24.32
CA GLY A 50 -18.76 4.40 -24.84
C GLY A 50 -20.01 4.58 -23.99
N TRP A 51 -21.03 3.82 -24.35
CA TRP A 51 -22.18 3.57 -23.49
C TRP A 51 -21.90 2.34 -22.64
N VAL A 52 -22.16 2.45 -21.34
CA VAL A 52 -22.24 1.29 -20.45
C VAL A 52 -23.72 1.03 -20.21
N GLN A 53 -24.13 -0.22 -20.40
CA GLN A 53 -25.49 -0.68 -20.26
C GLN A 53 -25.54 -1.76 -19.18
N LEU A 54 -26.49 -1.62 -18.26
CA LEU A 54 -26.85 -2.66 -17.31
C LEU A 54 -28.13 -3.31 -17.80
N GLU A 55 -28.10 -4.64 -17.94
CA GLU A 55 -29.26 -5.45 -18.29
C GLU A 55 -29.59 -6.40 -17.15
N GLU A 56 -30.84 -6.38 -16.69
CA GLU A 56 -31.37 -7.30 -15.68
C GLU A 56 -32.78 -7.74 -16.09
N GLY A 57 -32.88 -8.95 -16.65
CA GLY A 57 -34.10 -9.43 -17.29
C GLY A 57 -34.50 -8.53 -18.47
N ASN A 58 -35.68 -7.91 -18.40
CA ASN A 58 -36.16 -6.97 -19.42
C ASN A 58 -35.77 -5.50 -19.15
N TRP A 59 -35.05 -5.22 -18.05
CA TRP A 59 -34.62 -3.87 -17.73
C TRP A 59 -33.29 -3.56 -18.37
N VAL A 60 -33.25 -2.48 -19.14
CA VAL A 60 -32.04 -1.97 -19.79
C VAL A 60 -31.82 -0.53 -19.34
N LYS A 61 -30.67 -0.23 -18.73
CA LYS A 61 -30.29 1.13 -18.35
C LYS A 61 -28.90 1.47 -18.86
N GLY A 62 -28.83 2.43 -19.79
CA GLY A 62 -27.59 2.94 -20.36
C GLY A 62 -27.12 4.22 -19.69
N LYS A 63 -25.80 4.41 -19.58
CA LYS A 63 -25.17 5.69 -19.24
C LYS A 63 -23.93 5.90 -20.11
N ARG A 64 -23.77 7.12 -20.63
CA ARG A 64 -22.55 7.51 -21.32
C ARG A 64 -21.41 7.71 -20.33
N VAL A 65 -20.27 7.11 -20.63
CA VAL A 65 -19.04 7.28 -19.84
C VAL A 65 -18.29 8.50 -20.35
N ASN A 66 -17.89 9.38 -19.45
CA ASN A 66 -17.20 10.64 -19.76
C ASN A 66 -15.93 10.88 -18.93
N ARG A 67 -15.53 9.90 -18.13
CA ARG A 67 -14.34 9.89 -17.28
C ARG A 67 -14.05 8.47 -16.79
N GLY A 68 -12.89 8.33 -16.20
CA GLY A 68 -12.44 7.10 -15.56
C GLY A 68 -11.84 6.10 -16.54
N CYS A 69 -11.31 5.02 -16.00
CA CYS A 69 -10.75 3.91 -16.75
C CYS A 69 -11.57 2.67 -16.45
N PRO A 70 -11.99 1.88 -17.46
CA PRO A 70 -12.65 0.61 -17.20
C PRO A 70 -11.78 -0.25 -16.26
N GLN A 71 -12.36 -0.77 -15.19
CA GLN A 71 -11.63 -1.65 -14.27
C GLN A 71 -11.19 -2.90 -15.04
N GLY A 72 -9.90 -3.25 -14.93
CA GLY A 72 -9.29 -4.32 -15.72
C GLY A 72 -8.75 -3.90 -17.09
N SER A 73 -8.90 -2.63 -17.48
CA SER A 73 -8.24 -2.12 -18.69
C SER A 73 -6.72 -2.09 -18.53
N VAL A 74 -6.00 -2.50 -19.58
CA VAL A 74 -4.53 -2.45 -19.64
C VAL A 74 -4.03 -1.00 -19.60
N LEU A 75 -4.79 -0.05 -20.19
CA LEU A 75 -4.42 1.36 -20.24
C LEU A 75 -4.73 2.12 -18.94
N GLY A 76 -5.67 1.67 -18.11
CA GLY A 76 -6.07 2.39 -16.89
C GLY A 76 -4.90 2.78 -15.98
N PRO A 77 -3.98 1.86 -15.63
CA PRO A 77 -2.78 2.18 -14.87
C PRO A 77 -1.87 3.22 -15.53
N GLN A 78 -1.74 3.21 -16.86
CA GLN A 78 -0.89 4.17 -17.58
C GLN A 78 -1.51 5.56 -17.62
N LEU A 79 -2.83 5.65 -17.82
CA LEU A 79 -3.56 6.91 -17.77
C LEU A 79 -3.50 7.53 -16.37
N TRP A 80 -3.60 6.70 -15.33
CA TRP A 80 -3.41 7.15 -13.96
C TRP A 80 -2.00 7.70 -13.71
N LYS A 81 -0.95 7.02 -14.20
CA LYS A 81 0.43 7.54 -14.12
C LYS A 81 0.57 8.90 -14.77
N ILE A 82 0.02 9.12 -15.97
CA ILE A 82 0.11 10.43 -16.65
C ILE A 82 -0.50 11.55 -15.81
N VAL A 83 -1.63 11.29 -15.15
CA VAL A 83 -2.28 12.26 -14.24
C VAL A 83 -1.43 12.47 -12.98
N PHE A 84 -0.92 11.40 -12.40
CA PHE A 84 -0.17 11.46 -11.16
C PHE A 84 1.23 12.07 -11.33
N ASP A 85 1.87 11.88 -12.48
CA ASP A 85 3.16 12.50 -12.83
C ASP A 85 3.08 14.03 -12.72
N GLU A 86 1.95 14.64 -13.12
CA GLU A 86 1.73 16.08 -13.00
C GLU A 86 1.77 16.54 -11.54
N LEU A 87 1.18 15.77 -10.63
CA LEU A 87 1.25 16.06 -9.19
C LEU A 87 2.69 16.01 -8.70
N ILE A 88 3.44 14.98 -9.10
CA ILE A 88 4.85 14.82 -8.72
C ILE A 88 5.67 16.01 -9.20
N GLU A 89 5.59 16.33 -10.49
CA GLU A 89 6.30 17.47 -11.09
C GLU A 89 5.97 18.79 -10.39
N MET A 90 4.68 19.04 -10.08
CA MET A 90 4.23 20.25 -9.38
C MET A 90 4.82 20.33 -7.97
N MET A 91 4.76 19.24 -7.21
CA MET A 91 5.23 19.22 -5.82
C MET A 91 6.75 19.30 -5.73
N GLU A 92 7.48 18.61 -6.62
CA GLU A 92 8.93 18.74 -6.73
C GLU A 92 9.35 20.16 -7.11
N GLY A 93 8.60 20.82 -8.00
CA GLY A 93 8.86 22.21 -8.38
C GLY A 93 8.63 23.21 -7.24
N ARG A 94 7.59 23.01 -6.42
CA ARG A 94 7.22 23.94 -5.33
C ARG A 94 8.01 23.72 -4.03
N HIS A 95 8.36 22.47 -3.73
CA HIS A 95 8.94 22.10 -2.42
C HIS A 95 10.30 21.41 -2.52
N GLY A 96 10.79 21.18 -3.75
CA GLY A 96 12.04 20.49 -4.02
C GLY A 96 11.92 18.97 -4.06
N LYS A 97 12.95 18.31 -4.60
CA LYS A 97 13.05 16.83 -4.73
C LYS A 97 13.11 16.07 -3.40
N SER A 98 13.12 16.77 -2.26
CA SER A 98 13.03 16.14 -0.94
C SER A 98 11.63 15.63 -0.59
N ILE A 99 10.62 15.85 -1.45
CA ILE A 99 9.33 15.19 -1.34
C ILE A 99 9.36 13.86 -2.10
N GLU A 100 9.82 12.78 -1.46
CA GLU A 100 9.50 11.44 -1.95
C GLU A 100 8.01 11.18 -1.70
N MET A 101 7.19 11.47 -2.71
CA MET A 101 5.73 11.46 -2.59
C MET A 101 5.15 10.04 -2.58
N ILE A 102 5.34 9.34 -1.47
CA ILE A 102 4.63 8.11 -1.07
C ILE A 102 4.20 8.21 0.41
N ALA A 103 4.87 9.04 1.20
CA ALA A 103 4.39 9.58 2.46
C ALA A 103 5.17 10.87 2.65
N TYR A 104 4.52 12.03 2.82
CA TYR A 104 5.27 13.26 3.10
C TYR A 104 6.05 13.04 4.39
N ALA A 105 7.36 12.87 4.32
CA ALA A 105 8.27 12.82 5.45
C ALA A 105 9.25 13.97 5.24
N ASP A 106 8.86 15.18 5.66
CA ASP A 106 9.83 16.26 5.64
C ASP A 106 10.85 16.03 6.74
N ASP A 107 12.07 15.70 6.31
CA ASP A 107 13.23 15.47 7.14
C ASP A 107 13.77 16.78 7.75
N ARG A 108 13.16 17.96 7.58
CA ARG A 108 13.75 19.25 8.01
C ARG A 108 12.84 20.10 8.89
N THR A 109 12.36 19.57 10.02
CA THR A 109 11.58 20.37 10.97
C THR A 109 12.19 20.39 12.38
N ASN A 110 12.40 21.59 12.90
CA ASN A 110 13.00 21.85 14.22
C ASN A 110 11.95 22.16 15.28
N SER A 111 10.74 22.51 14.87
CA SER A 111 9.65 22.87 15.77
C SER A 111 8.30 22.32 15.32
N ARG A 112 7.37 22.21 16.28
CA ARG A 112 5.97 21.85 16.00
C ARG A 112 5.32 22.80 15.01
N ARG A 113 5.60 24.10 15.14
CA ARG A 113 5.01 25.16 14.33
C ARG A 113 5.43 25.00 12.86
N GLU A 114 6.69 24.71 12.60
CA GLU A 114 7.17 24.41 11.25
C GLU A 114 6.47 23.20 10.64
N ILE A 115 6.23 22.14 11.43
CA ILE A 115 5.46 20.97 10.95
C ILE A 115 4.04 21.39 10.54
N GLU A 116 3.36 22.18 11.37
CA GLU A 116 2.00 22.65 11.08
C GLU A 116 1.99 23.54 9.82
N GLU A 117 2.91 24.50 9.72
CA GLU A 117 2.99 25.42 8.58
C GLU A 117 3.28 24.68 7.27
N LYS A 118 4.29 23.81 7.25
CA LYS A 118 4.66 23.06 6.05
C LYS A 118 3.60 22.02 5.66
N ALA A 119 3.04 21.29 6.61
CA ALA A 119 2.01 20.30 6.32
C ALA A 119 0.75 20.96 5.73
N ASN A 120 0.32 22.10 6.28
CA ASN A 120 -0.83 22.84 5.75
C ASN A 120 -0.54 23.45 4.37
N LEU A 121 0.69 23.91 4.11
CA LEU A 121 1.10 24.39 2.77
C LEU A 121 1.01 23.27 1.72
N VAL A 122 1.54 22.10 2.03
CA VAL A 122 1.50 20.91 1.16
C VAL A 122 0.07 20.47 0.88
N ILE A 123 -0.78 20.45 1.91
CA ILE A 123 -2.20 20.10 1.73
C ILE A 123 -2.89 21.14 0.86
N LYS A 124 -2.59 22.43 1.01
CA LYS A 124 -3.16 23.48 0.17
C LYS A 124 -2.82 23.28 -1.30
N ASP A 125 -1.54 23.01 -1.61
CA ASP A 125 -1.09 22.76 -2.99
C ASP A 125 -1.71 21.49 -3.57
N LEU A 126 -1.79 20.42 -2.77
CA LEU A 126 -2.44 19.18 -3.17
C LEU A 126 -3.93 19.38 -3.45
N MET A 127 -4.62 20.18 -2.64
CA MET A 127 -6.04 20.50 -2.84
C MET A 127 -6.26 21.36 -4.08
N GLU A 128 -5.36 22.29 -4.39
CA GLU A 128 -5.37 23.03 -5.65
C GLU A 128 -5.25 22.08 -6.85
N TRP A 129 -4.26 21.17 -6.81
CA TRP A 129 -4.12 20.16 -7.85
C TRP A 129 -5.34 19.25 -7.96
N CYS A 130 -5.91 18.80 -6.83
CA CYS A 130 -7.13 17.98 -6.84
C CYS A 130 -8.29 18.69 -7.56
N ARG A 131 -8.46 20.00 -7.35
CA ARG A 131 -9.49 20.80 -8.06
C ARG A 131 -9.23 20.86 -9.56
N MET A 132 -7.99 21.10 -9.97
CA MET A 132 -7.59 21.14 -11.38
C MET A 132 -7.77 19.79 -12.07
N ALA A 133 -7.31 18.70 -11.43
CA ALA A 133 -7.40 17.34 -11.94
C ALA A 133 -8.80 16.72 -11.81
N LYS A 134 -9.76 17.42 -11.19
CA LYS A 134 -11.11 16.93 -10.84
C LYS A 134 -11.10 15.65 -9.99
N MET A 135 -10.12 15.59 -9.10
CA MET A 135 -9.89 14.50 -8.17
C MET A 135 -10.32 14.89 -6.76
N GLU A 136 -10.49 13.90 -5.89
CA GLU A 136 -10.91 14.13 -4.50
C GLU A 136 -10.12 13.24 -3.55
N LEU A 137 -9.70 13.81 -2.42
CA LEU A 137 -9.06 13.09 -1.34
C LEU A 137 -10.11 12.45 -0.42
N SER A 138 -9.81 11.24 0.05
CA SER A 138 -10.59 10.60 1.10
C SER A 138 -10.26 11.26 2.44
N LYS A 139 -11.15 12.16 2.88
CA LYS A 139 -11.01 12.87 4.16
C LYS A 139 -10.91 11.91 5.36
N GLU A 140 -11.55 10.75 5.27
CA GLU A 140 -11.56 9.74 6.33
C GLU A 140 -10.29 8.90 6.39
N LYS A 141 -9.71 8.58 5.23
CA LYS A 141 -8.48 7.80 5.16
C LYS A 141 -7.21 8.65 5.27
N THR A 142 -7.36 9.97 5.15
CA THR A 142 -6.25 10.91 5.30
C THR A 142 -5.88 11.06 6.77
N VAL A 143 -4.65 10.66 7.12
CA VAL A 143 -4.14 10.69 8.49
C VAL A 143 -2.71 11.23 8.54
N GLY A 144 -2.36 11.85 9.66
CA GLY A 144 -0.99 12.27 9.96
C GLY A 144 -0.33 11.28 10.92
N MET A 145 0.98 11.15 10.88
CA MET A 145 1.74 10.32 11.84
C MET A 145 3.11 10.93 12.08
N MET A 146 3.53 11.02 13.35
CA MET A 146 4.93 11.35 13.65
C MET A 146 5.81 10.14 13.30
N LEU A 147 6.82 10.29 12.46
CA LEU A 147 7.76 9.22 12.10
C LEU A 147 9.07 9.27 12.90
N LYS A 148 9.42 10.46 13.41
CA LYS A 148 10.61 10.66 14.25
C LYS A 148 10.35 11.78 15.24
N GLY A 149 10.92 11.62 16.44
CA GLY A 149 10.89 12.61 17.50
C GLY A 149 9.64 12.57 18.36
N LYS A 150 9.79 13.09 19.57
CA LYS A 150 8.71 13.28 20.54
C LYS A 150 8.61 14.76 20.84
N LEU A 151 7.45 15.35 20.59
CA LEU A 151 7.21 16.76 20.89
C LEU A 151 7.17 16.94 22.41
N ASP A 152 7.96 17.88 22.92
CA ASP A 152 8.25 18.07 24.35
C ASP A 152 7.00 18.37 25.20
N SER A 153 5.93 18.90 24.60
CA SER A 153 4.70 19.30 25.29
C SER A 153 3.55 18.30 25.20
N GLY A 154 3.75 17.12 24.61
CA GLY A 154 2.67 16.13 24.38
C GLY A 154 1.55 16.62 23.43
N ARG A 155 1.61 17.87 22.96
CA ARG A 155 0.64 18.43 22.03
C ARG A 155 1.02 18.07 20.59
N LEU A 156 0.13 17.32 19.94
CA LEU A 156 0.31 16.94 18.55
C LEU A 156 0.11 18.14 17.61
N PRO A 157 0.75 18.14 16.41
CA PRO A 157 0.52 19.13 15.37
C PRO A 157 -0.97 19.28 15.02
N ARG A 158 -1.39 20.50 14.67
CA ARG A 158 -2.72 20.80 14.15
C ARG A 158 -2.60 21.01 12.65
N VAL A 159 -3.03 19.99 11.92
CA VAL A 159 -3.06 19.99 10.45
C VAL A 159 -4.50 19.86 10.00
N PHE A 160 -4.88 20.64 9.00
CA PHE A 160 -6.25 20.73 8.52
C PHE A 160 -6.33 20.36 7.04
N LEU A 161 -7.32 19.54 6.71
CA LEU A 161 -7.76 19.28 5.35
C LEU A 161 -9.08 20.02 5.15
N GLU A 162 -9.01 21.17 4.48
CA GLU A 162 -10.09 22.16 4.45
C GLU A 162 -10.47 22.57 5.89
N GLU A 163 -11.72 22.36 6.30
CA GLU A 163 -12.20 22.67 7.66
C GLU A 163 -12.01 21.51 8.65
N ARG A 164 -11.63 20.32 8.16
CA ARG A 164 -11.50 19.12 9.00
C ARG A 164 -10.07 19.00 9.54
N LYS A 165 -9.93 18.91 10.85
CA LYS A 165 -8.66 18.55 11.48
C LYS A 165 -8.29 17.09 11.15
N ILE A 166 -7.08 16.89 10.63
CA ILE A 166 -6.53 15.56 10.35
C ILE A 166 -6.22 14.85 11.67
N CYS A 167 -6.62 13.58 11.76
CA CYS A 167 -6.29 12.72 12.89
C CYS A 167 -4.81 12.34 12.84
N ILE A 168 -4.10 12.52 13.96
CA ILE A 168 -2.72 12.07 14.09
C ILE A 168 -2.71 10.72 14.79
N VAL A 169 -2.27 9.70 14.06
CA VAL A 169 -2.25 8.30 14.48
C VAL A 169 -0.83 7.84 14.79
N ASN A 170 -0.70 6.73 15.50
CA ASN A 170 0.59 6.08 15.75
C ASN A 170 0.86 4.92 14.78
N GLU A 171 -0.17 4.50 14.03
CA GLU A 171 -0.14 3.35 13.13
C GLU A 171 -1.00 3.62 11.92
N VAL A 172 -0.51 3.28 10.74
CA VAL A 172 -1.23 3.42 9.48
C VAL A 172 -0.95 2.22 8.58
N LYS A 173 -1.98 1.70 7.93
CA LYS A 173 -1.84 0.65 6.94
C LYS A 173 -1.68 1.29 5.57
N TYR A 174 -0.50 1.12 4.98
CA TYR A 174 -0.13 1.72 3.72
C TYR A 174 0.34 0.64 2.73
N LEU A 175 -0.31 0.54 1.56
CA LEU A 175 -0.04 -0.48 0.53
C LEU A 175 -0.03 -1.94 1.06
N GLY A 176 -0.78 -2.20 2.13
CA GLY A 176 -0.85 -3.52 2.79
C GLY A 176 0.17 -3.75 3.90
N ILE A 177 1.10 -2.82 4.12
CA ILE A 177 2.10 -2.84 5.20
C ILE A 177 1.60 -1.98 6.36
N LEU A 178 1.74 -2.47 7.59
CA LEU A 178 1.40 -1.70 8.79
C LEU A 178 2.64 -0.94 9.27
N LEU A 179 2.61 0.38 9.09
CA LEU A 179 3.67 1.27 9.54
C LEU A 179 3.33 1.82 10.92
N THR A 180 4.33 1.91 11.79
CA THR A 180 4.19 2.46 13.15
C THR A 180 5.08 3.69 13.32
N ARG A 181 4.80 4.52 14.32
CA ARG A 181 5.49 5.78 14.64
C ARG A 181 7.03 5.72 14.61
N ASN A 182 7.64 4.57 14.92
CA ASN A 182 9.09 4.38 14.94
C ASN A 182 9.60 3.50 13.79
N MET A 183 8.81 3.38 12.71
CA MET A 183 9.05 2.44 11.61
C MET A 183 9.21 0.98 12.07
N GLY A 184 8.65 0.64 13.24
CA GLY A 184 8.69 -0.71 13.77
C GLY A 184 7.76 -1.65 13.01
N ILE A 185 8.23 -2.85 12.69
CA ILE A 185 7.50 -3.83 11.87
C ILE A 185 6.88 -4.97 12.70
N GLU A 186 7.03 -4.95 14.01
CA GLU A 186 6.57 -6.04 14.88
C GLU A 186 5.06 -6.29 14.78
N LYS A 187 4.27 -5.21 14.79
CA LYS A 187 2.81 -5.29 14.66
C LYS A 187 2.40 -5.79 13.28
N HIS A 188 3.11 -5.37 12.23
CA HIS A 188 2.90 -5.88 10.88
C HIS A 188 3.12 -7.39 10.81
N ILE A 189 4.24 -7.88 11.35
CA ILE A 189 4.56 -9.32 11.40
C ILE A 189 3.48 -10.10 12.14
N GLN A 190 3.01 -9.57 13.26
CA GLN A 190 1.92 -10.20 14.01
C GLN A 190 0.64 -10.28 13.17
N GLU A 191 0.26 -9.19 12.50
CA GLU A 191 -0.94 -9.12 11.68
C GLU A 191 -0.89 -10.11 10.50
N ILE A 192 0.23 -10.17 9.76
CA ILE A 192 0.37 -11.09 8.62
C ILE A 192 0.44 -12.55 9.07
N ALA A 193 1.09 -12.83 10.21
CA ALA A 193 1.17 -14.17 10.77
C ALA A 193 -0.22 -14.67 11.23
N ASP A 194 -0.98 -13.83 11.92
CA ASP A 194 -2.33 -14.16 12.37
C ASP A 194 -3.29 -14.32 11.18
N LYS A 195 -3.17 -13.46 10.16
CA LYS A 195 -3.93 -13.57 8.91
C LYS A 195 -3.60 -14.88 8.18
N GLY A 196 -2.32 -15.21 8.04
CA GLY A 196 -1.85 -16.45 7.43
C GLY A 196 -2.35 -17.68 8.19
N ARG A 197 -2.19 -17.67 9.52
CA ARG A 197 -2.65 -18.77 10.39
C ARG A 197 -4.15 -18.95 10.33
N LYS A 198 -4.93 -17.86 10.39
CA LYS A 198 -6.41 -17.90 10.31
C LYS A 198 -6.88 -18.47 8.97
N LYS A 199 -6.23 -18.08 7.85
CA LYS A 199 -6.56 -18.65 6.54
C LYS A 199 -6.18 -20.12 6.44
N MET A 200 -4.97 -20.51 6.85
CA MET A 200 -4.55 -21.91 6.88
C MET A 200 -5.44 -22.78 7.79
N GLY A 201 -5.89 -22.24 8.92
CA GLY A 201 -6.83 -22.89 9.83
C GLY A 201 -8.11 -23.38 9.14
N LYS A 202 -8.65 -22.57 8.22
CA LYS A 202 -9.83 -22.96 7.43
C LYS A 202 -9.54 -24.14 6.51
N TYR A 203 -8.35 -24.18 5.91
CA TYR A 203 -7.94 -25.28 5.04
C TYR A 203 -7.63 -26.56 5.82
N PHE A 204 -7.11 -26.49 7.04
CA PHE A 204 -6.80 -27.69 7.83
C PHE A 204 -8.02 -28.57 8.10
N GLY A 205 -9.20 -27.97 8.30
CA GLY A 205 -10.45 -28.73 8.40
C GLY A 205 -10.76 -29.54 7.14
N LEU A 206 -10.62 -28.90 5.96
CA LEU A 206 -10.84 -29.53 4.66
C LEU A 206 -9.78 -30.60 4.34
N ILE A 207 -8.50 -30.28 4.58
CA ILE A 207 -7.38 -31.20 4.38
C ILE A 207 -7.60 -32.49 5.17
N ARG A 208 -8.06 -32.37 6.42
CA ARG A 208 -8.35 -33.53 7.28
C ARG A 208 -9.57 -34.30 6.80
N LYS A 209 -10.68 -33.61 6.48
CA LYS A 209 -11.94 -34.23 6.06
C LYS A 209 -11.80 -34.98 4.72
N LEU A 210 -11.13 -34.35 3.76
CA LEU A 210 -10.99 -34.86 2.39
C LEU A 210 -9.72 -35.71 2.19
N LYS A 211 -8.94 -35.96 3.25
CA LYS A 211 -7.66 -36.71 3.21
C LYS A 211 -6.74 -36.21 2.10
N ILE A 212 -6.61 -34.90 1.97
CA ILE A 212 -5.85 -34.26 0.89
C ILE A 212 -4.38 -34.71 0.95
N PRO A 213 -3.77 -35.13 -0.17
CA PRO A 213 -2.36 -35.53 -0.20
C PRO A 213 -1.43 -34.41 0.25
N TYR A 214 -0.30 -34.78 0.86
CA TYR A 214 0.68 -33.83 1.36
C TYR A 214 1.19 -32.86 0.28
N LYS A 215 1.41 -33.36 -0.94
CA LYS A 215 1.83 -32.56 -2.09
C LYS A 215 0.87 -31.40 -2.39
N VAL A 216 -0.44 -31.64 -2.29
CA VAL A 216 -1.46 -30.59 -2.49
C VAL A 216 -1.50 -29.65 -1.30
N THR A 217 -1.32 -30.17 -0.09
CA THR A 217 -1.23 -29.34 1.13
C THR A 217 -0.03 -28.38 1.07
N MET A 218 1.10 -28.83 0.51
CA MET A 218 2.28 -27.99 0.25
C MET A 218 1.98 -26.86 -0.75
N ILE A 219 1.21 -27.14 -1.81
CA ILE A 219 0.77 -26.11 -2.76
C ILE A 219 -0.10 -25.07 -2.06
N ILE A 220 -1.04 -25.50 -1.21
CA ILE A 220 -1.88 -24.59 -0.42
C ILE A 220 -1.01 -23.76 0.53
N TYR A 221 -0.05 -24.37 1.22
CA TYR A 221 0.87 -23.66 2.10
C TYR A 221 1.63 -22.55 1.36
N LYS A 222 2.23 -22.87 0.20
CA LYS A 222 2.96 -21.91 -0.63
C LYS A 222 2.04 -20.81 -1.18
N GLY A 223 0.86 -21.18 -1.66
CA GLY A 223 -0.10 -20.24 -2.24
C GLY A 223 -0.80 -19.34 -1.22
N VAL A 224 -0.91 -19.75 0.03
CA VAL A 224 -1.68 -19.03 1.07
C VAL A 224 -0.80 -18.47 2.16
N TYR A 225 -0.06 -19.32 2.89
CA TYR A 225 0.68 -18.85 4.06
C TYR A 225 1.93 -18.09 3.66
N ASP A 226 2.75 -18.72 2.82
CA ASP A 226 4.00 -18.15 2.33
C ASP A 226 3.75 -16.87 1.52
N SER A 227 2.76 -16.84 0.63
CA SER A 227 2.39 -15.64 -0.12
C SER A 227 1.96 -14.46 0.76
N ILE A 228 1.29 -14.73 1.89
CA ILE A 228 0.90 -13.69 2.86
C ILE A 228 2.10 -13.22 3.67
N MET A 229 2.90 -14.14 4.18
CA MET A 229 4.07 -13.82 5.00
C MET A 229 5.11 -13.03 4.21
N THR A 230 5.25 -13.32 2.92
CA THR A 230 6.30 -12.72 2.08
C THR A 230 5.83 -11.52 1.25
N TYR A 231 4.57 -11.11 1.42
CA TYR A 231 4.03 -9.95 0.71
C TYR A 231 4.85 -8.69 1.00
N ALA A 232 5.31 -8.02 -0.06
CA ALA A 232 6.09 -6.79 -0.02
C ALA A 232 7.35 -6.85 0.87
N VAL A 233 7.95 -8.04 1.05
CA VAL A 233 9.17 -8.26 1.85
C VAL A 233 10.32 -7.33 1.46
N TRP A 234 10.42 -6.96 0.18
CA TRP A 234 11.39 -5.99 -0.33
C TRP A 234 11.37 -4.65 0.43
N ALA A 235 10.18 -4.22 0.90
CA ALA A 235 9.98 -2.93 1.56
C ALA A 235 10.34 -2.93 3.06
N TRP A 236 10.28 -4.08 3.75
CA TRP A 236 10.35 -4.11 5.22
C TRP A 236 11.36 -5.10 5.81
N TYR A 237 11.93 -6.01 5.02
CA TYR A 237 12.91 -6.99 5.51
C TYR A 237 14.13 -6.33 6.17
N LYS A 238 14.66 -5.26 5.56
CA LYS A 238 15.84 -4.54 6.07
C LYS A 238 15.64 -3.91 7.45
N ILE A 239 14.38 -3.69 7.85
CA ILE A 239 14.00 -3.06 9.13
C ILE A 239 13.83 -4.12 10.24
N MET A 240 13.79 -5.41 9.89
CA MET A 240 13.66 -6.49 10.87
C MET A 240 14.90 -6.58 11.77
N ARG A 241 14.67 -6.84 13.07
CA ARG A 241 15.75 -7.18 14.01
C ARG A 241 15.70 -8.68 14.30
N LYS A 242 16.69 -9.16 15.05
CA LYS A 242 16.82 -10.59 15.41
C LYS A 242 15.58 -11.15 16.14
N ALA A 243 14.85 -10.32 16.87
CA ALA A 243 13.62 -10.75 17.55
C ALA A 243 12.50 -11.03 16.55
N GLU A 244 12.33 -10.17 15.56
CA GLU A 244 11.35 -10.29 14.48
C GLU A 244 11.63 -11.50 13.58
N LEU A 245 12.90 -11.76 13.26
CA LEU A 245 13.31 -12.97 12.51
C LEU A 245 12.97 -14.26 13.27
N ARG A 246 13.22 -14.30 14.58
CA ARG A 246 12.81 -15.44 15.43
C ARG A 246 11.29 -15.57 15.49
N LYS A 247 10.57 -14.45 15.51
CA LYS A 247 9.10 -14.43 15.56
C LYS A 247 8.49 -15.03 14.29
N VAL A 248 8.96 -14.65 13.10
CA VAL A 248 8.43 -15.22 11.84
C VAL A 248 8.63 -16.74 11.76
N ASN A 249 9.76 -17.25 12.23
CA ASN A 249 10.02 -18.69 12.26
C ASN A 249 9.16 -19.42 13.30
N SER A 250 8.99 -18.84 14.49
CA SER A 250 8.09 -19.37 15.52
C SER A 250 6.64 -19.44 15.02
N GLU A 251 6.21 -18.43 14.26
CA GLU A 251 4.89 -18.38 13.63
C GLU A 251 4.72 -19.42 12.52
N GLN A 252 5.75 -19.57 11.67
CA GLN A 252 5.79 -20.59 10.63
C GLN A 252 5.66 -21.99 11.23
N ARG A 253 6.41 -22.29 12.30
CA ARG A 253 6.40 -23.59 12.98
C ARG A 253 5.01 -24.00 13.43
N LYS A 254 4.19 -23.07 13.95
CA LYS A 254 2.81 -23.37 14.37
C LYS A 254 1.96 -23.91 13.23
N VAL A 255 2.12 -23.33 12.04
CA VAL A 255 1.41 -23.77 10.82
C VAL A 255 1.97 -25.08 10.29
N LEU A 256 3.29 -25.24 10.27
CA LEU A 256 3.94 -26.46 9.79
C LEU A 256 3.61 -27.67 10.68
N LEU A 257 3.58 -27.53 12.01
CA LEU A 257 3.19 -28.59 12.94
C LEU A 257 1.78 -29.10 12.65
N ALA A 258 0.83 -28.20 12.39
CA ALA A 258 -0.54 -28.58 12.01
C ALA A 258 -0.57 -29.30 10.64
N MET A 259 0.30 -28.90 9.72
CA MET A 259 0.44 -29.49 8.40
C MET A 259 0.99 -30.93 8.44
N ILE A 260 2.06 -31.16 9.20
CA ILE A 260 2.70 -32.48 9.35
C ILE A 260 2.05 -33.35 10.43
N LYS A 261 1.06 -32.82 11.17
CA LYS A 261 0.43 -33.47 12.33
C LYS A 261 1.45 -33.84 13.43
N GLY A 262 2.46 -33.01 13.60
CA GLY A 262 3.57 -33.23 14.53
C GLY A 262 3.24 -32.81 15.95
N TYR A 263 3.91 -33.43 16.94
CA TYR A 263 3.81 -33.04 18.34
C TYR A 263 4.41 -31.65 18.60
N ARG A 264 3.91 -30.97 19.63
CA ARG A 264 4.41 -29.65 20.05
C ARG A 264 5.87 -29.66 20.53
N THR A 265 6.45 -30.83 20.79
CA THR A 265 7.84 -31.02 21.24
C THR A 265 8.85 -31.05 20.09
N VAL A 266 8.42 -31.22 18.84
CA VAL A 266 9.33 -31.31 17.67
C VAL A 266 10.06 -29.97 17.48
N SER A 267 11.39 -29.97 17.39
CA SER A 267 12.15 -28.72 17.21
C SER A 267 11.75 -27.99 15.92
N MET A 268 12.05 -26.68 15.86
CA MET A 268 11.77 -25.87 14.67
C MET A 268 12.47 -26.43 13.43
N ASP A 269 13.76 -26.70 13.53
CA ASP A 269 14.56 -27.22 12.41
C ASP A 269 14.03 -28.58 11.93
N ALA A 270 13.70 -29.50 12.85
CA ALA A 270 13.08 -30.77 12.49
C ALA A 270 11.71 -30.58 11.82
N THR A 271 10.91 -29.61 12.28
CA THR A 271 9.61 -29.30 11.67
C THR A 271 9.78 -28.84 10.22
N ASN A 272 10.74 -27.96 9.96
CA ASN A 272 11.06 -27.47 8.62
C ASN A 272 11.58 -28.58 7.69
N VAL A 273 12.46 -29.45 8.20
CA VAL A 273 13.02 -30.60 7.45
C VAL A 273 11.93 -31.60 7.09
N ILE A 274 11.13 -32.05 8.05
CA ILE A 274 10.02 -33.00 7.81
C ILE A 274 9.00 -32.40 6.85
N ALA A 275 8.74 -31.09 6.97
CA ALA A 275 7.85 -30.41 6.06
C ALA A 275 8.47 -30.15 4.67
N GLY A 276 9.78 -30.28 4.49
CA GLY A 276 10.44 -29.88 3.25
C GLY A 276 10.26 -28.39 2.92
N VAL A 277 10.25 -27.53 3.95
CA VAL A 277 10.07 -26.07 3.82
C VAL A 277 11.23 -25.32 4.45
N MET A 278 11.80 -24.36 3.71
CA MET A 278 12.83 -23.46 4.22
C MET A 278 12.32 -22.63 5.42
N PRO A 279 13.15 -22.36 6.44
CA PRO A 279 12.82 -21.38 7.48
C PRO A 279 12.35 -20.05 6.88
N MET A 280 11.30 -19.47 7.46
CA MET A 280 10.61 -18.31 6.91
C MET A 280 11.52 -17.09 6.80
N ASP A 281 12.42 -16.86 7.76
CA ASP A 281 13.42 -15.79 7.71
C ASP A 281 14.36 -15.93 6.49
N LEU A 282 14.79 -17.16 6.18
CA LEU A 282 15.62 -17.44 5.01
C LEU A 282 14.85 -17.30 3.69
N GLU A 283 13.59 -17.73 3.64
CA GLU A 283 12.74 -17.54 2.46
C GLU A 283 12.44 -16.04 2.22
N MET A 284 12.19 -15.28 3.29
CA MET A 284 12.07 -13.82 3.21
C MET A 284 13.37 -13.18 2.70
N ARG A 285 14.53 -13.59 3.23
CA ARG A 285 15.84 -13.12 2.76
C ARG A 285 16.04 -13.42 1.27
N ARG A 286 15.67 -14.63 0.82
CA ARG A 286 15.78 -15.03 -0.57
C ARG A 286 14.94 -14.13 -1.48
N ARG A 287 13.68 -13.85 -1.13
CA ARG A 287 12.81 -12.96 -1.91
C ARG A 287 13.27 -11.52 -1.89
N TRP A 288 13.79 -11.06 -0.75
CA TRP A 288 14.38 -9.74 -0.64
C TRP A 288 15.59 -9.55 -1.57
N LEU A 289 16.39 -10.59 -1.78
CA LEU A 289 17.55 -10.54 -2.70
C LEU A 289 17.16 -10.65 -4.19
N GLN A 290 15.92 -11.04 -4.50
CA GLN A 290 15.44 -11.27 -5.86
C GLN A 290 14.58 -10.14 -6.43
N GLY A 291 14.08 -9.25 -5.57
CA GLY A 291 13.25 -8.10 -5.95
C GLY A 291 14.06 -6.82 -5.94
#